data_AF-A0A821MXX4-F1
#
_entry.id   AF-A0A821MXX4-F1
#
_cell.length_a   1.000
_cell.length_b   1.000
_cell.length_c   1.000
_cell.angle_alpha   90.00
_cell.angle_beta   90.00
_cell.angle_gamma   90.00
#
_symmetry.space_group_name_H-M   'P 1'
#
loop_
_entity.id
_entity.type
_entity.pdbx_description
1 polymer ?
#
loop_
_entity_poly.entity_id
_entity_poly.type
_entity_poly.pdbx_seq_one_letter_code
_entity_poly.pdbx_strand_id
1 'polypeptide(L)'
;MLVVTSEGQLRRWREHFDETFRPSVLSSSGAPQDTSPPLRPLDINDEPPTCDEVVRAVMALQIIKAPGVDLITAEMFKADLATTVDTLTPLIDKI
;
A
#
# COMPACT_ATOMS: atom_id res chain seq x y z
N MET A 1 -4.59 24.75 -16.61
CA MET A 1 -3.73 24.87 -17.80
C MET A 1 -2.93 23.58 -17.95
N LEU A 2 -3.14 22.83 -19.04
CA LEU A 2 -2.41 21.58 -19.28
C LEU A 2 -0.95 21.92 -19.62
N VAL A 3 0.01 21.27 -18.96
CA VAL A 3 1.42 21.42 -19.30
C VAL A 3 1.86 20.18 -20.07
N VAL A 4 2.07 20.37 -21.36
CA VAL A 4 2.31 19.29 -22.34
C VAL A 4 3.78 19.09 -22.69
N THR A 5 4.65 20.02 -22.28
CA THR A 5 6.09 19.92 -22.49
C THR A 5 6.78 19.26 -21.30
N SER A 6 7.77 18.41 -21.55
CA SER A 6 8.51 17.71 -20.50
C SER A 6 9.16 18.67 -19.50
N GLU A 7 9.73 19.78 -19.98
CA GLU A 7 10.32 20.80 -19.11
C GLU A 7 9.27 21.47 -18.21
N GLY A 8 8.10 21.79 -18.76
CA GLY A 8 7.02 22.37 -17.99
C GLY A 8 6.44 21.40 -16.96
N GLN A 9 6.38 20.10 -17.29
CA GLN A 9 5.97 19.05 -16.36
C GLN A 9 6.97 18.91 -15.22
N LEU A 10 8.26 18.87 -15.52
CA LEU A 10 9.33 18.82 -14.51
C LEU A 10 9.30 20.05 -13.60
N ARG A 11 9.03 21.24 -14.15
CA ARG A 11 8.87 22.46 -13.35
C ARG A 11 7.66 22.35 -12.41
N ARG A 12 6.49 21.94 -12.92
CA ARG A 12 5.30 21.75 -12.07
C ARG A 12 5.47 20.66 -11.02
N TRP A 13 6.17 19.58 -11.36
CA TRP A 13 6.51 18.53 -10.39
C TRP A 13 7.44 19.08 -9.32
N ARG A 14 8.49 19.82 -9.69
CA ARG A 14 9.37 20.47 -8.72
C ARG A 14 8.59 21.37 -7.77
N GLU A 15 7.74 22.25 -8.29
CA GLU A 15 6.91 23.16 -7.48
C GLU A 15 5.99 22.38 -6.54
N HIS A 16 5.31 21.35 -7.05
CA HIS A 16 4.41 20.52 -6.26
C HIS A 16 5.13 19.76 -5.15
N PHE A 17 6.27 19.13 -5.45
CA PHE A 17 7.03 18.37 -4.47
C PHE A 17 7.73 19.28 -3.46
N ASP A 18 8.23 20.44 -3.88
CA ASP A 18 8.80 21.43 -2.96
C ASP A 18 7.74 21.94 -1.97
N GLU A 19 6.50 22.14 -2.41
CA GLU A 19 5.38 22.49 -1.52
C GLU A 19 4.98 21.32 -0.61
N THR A 20 4.86 20.11 -1.17
CA THR A 20 4.41 18.91 -0.43
C THR A 20 5.40 18.48 0.64
N PHE A 21 6.70 18.56 0.33
CA PHE A 21 7.78 18.17 1.24
C PHE A 21 8.36 19.37 2.00
N ARG A 22 7.76 20.56 1.89
CA ARG A 22 8.17 21.70 2.71
C ARG A 22 7.96 21.32 4.18
N PRO A 23 9.00 21.33 5.02
CA PRO A 23 8.83 21.09 6.44
C PRO A 23 7.87 22.15 6.98
N SER A 24 6.76 21.73 7.59
CA SER A 24 5.90 22.67 8.30
C SER A 24 6.75 23.35 9.38
N VAL A 25 6.59 24.65 9.60
CA VAL A 25 7.38 25.45 10.56
C VAL A 25 7.26 24.90 12.00
N LEU A 26 6.26 24.05 12.26
CA LEU A 26 6.08 23.33 13.52
C LEU A 26 6.99 22.09 13.67
N SER A 27 7.56 21.59 12.57
CA SER A 27 8.41 20.39 12.52
C SER A 27 9.91 20.72 12.52
N SER A 28 10.29 22.00 12.44
CA SER A 28 11.69 22.45 12.46
C SER A 28 12.28 22.49 13.87
N SER A 29 12.22 21.37 14.59
CA SER A 29 13.28 21.05 15.55
C SER A 29 14.36 20.36 14.72
N GLY A 30 15.48 21.04 14.47
CA GLY A 30 16.55 20.64 13.54
C GLY A 30 17.35 19.38 13.93
N ALA A 31 16.74 18.43 14.63
CA ALA A 31 17.28 17.09 14.76
C ALA A 31 16.95 16.29 13.49
N PRO A 32 17.90 15.52 12.92
CA PRO A 32 17.53 14.50 11.95
C PRO A 32 16.42 13.67 12.57
N GLN A 33 15.25 13.59 11.91
CA GLN A 33 14.24 12.63 12.33
C GLN A 33 14.88 11.25 12.19
N ASP A 34 15.18 10.65 13.34
CA ASP A 34 15.69 9.30 13.42
C ASP A 34 14.64 8.41 12.74
N THR A 35 14.94 7.96 11.53
CA THR A 35 14.10 7.02 10.76
C THR A 35 14.29 5.60 11.26
N SER A 36 15.06 5.42 12.33
CA SER A 36 15.14 4.17 13.06
C SER A 36 13.73 3.66 13.35
N PRO A 37 13.44 2.39 13.03
CA PRO A 37 12.16 1.80 13.37
C PRO A 37 11.87 2.05 14.85
N PRO A 38 10.60 2.33 15.22
CA PRO A 38 10.26 2.62 16.59
C PRO A 38 10.85 1.55 17.51
N LEU A 39 11.64 1.97 18.50
CA LEU A 39 12.28 1.07 19.48
C LEU A 39 11.28 0.22 20.27
N ARG A 40 9.99 0.48 20.11
CA ARG A 40 8.89 -0.20 20.78
C ARG A 40 8.13 -1.01 19.72
N PRO A 41 7.81 -2.28 20.02
CA PRO A 41 6.86 -3.04 19.23
C PRO A 41 5.59 -2.23 19.02
N LEU A 42 5.05 -2.29 17.80
CA LEU A 42 3.74 -1.73 17.52
C LEU A 42 2.73 -2.53 18.36
N ASP A 43 1.78 -1.82 19.00
CA ASP A 43 0.67 -2.45 19.71
C ASP A 43 -0.38 -2.90 18.68
N ILE A 44 -0.04 -3.94 17.92
CA ILE A 44 -0.85 -4.54 16.87
C ILE A 44 -0.83 -6.05 17.01
N ASN A 45 -1.86 -6.72 16.51
CA ASN A 45 -1.85 -8.17 16.39
C ASN A 45 -0.86 -8.59 15.30
N ASP A 46 0.14 -9.39 15.66
CA ASP A 46 1.14 -9.98 14.77
C ASP A 46 0.95 -11.50 14.59
N GLU A 47 -0.14 -12.06 15.11
CA GLU A 47 -0.51 -13.45 14.84
C GLU A 47 -0.81 -13.69 13.35
N PRO A 48 -0.57 -14.90 12.83
CA PRO A 48 -0.94 -15.26 11.48
C PRO A 48 -2.43 -15.02 11.22
N PRO A 49 -2.80 -14.54 10.01
CA PRO A 49 -4.18 -14.25 9.70
C PRO A 49 -5.02 -15.54 9.70
N THR A 50 -6.20 -15.43 10.29
CA THR A 50 -7.20 -16.49 10.31
C THR A 50 -7.84 -16.70 8.93
N CYS A 51 -8.39 -17.88 8.71
CA CYS A 51 -9.16 -18.21 7.49
C CYS A 51 -10.26 -17.17 7.21
N ASP A 52 -10.98 -16.74 8.24
CA ASP A 52 -12.02 -15.70 8.13
C ASP A 52 -11.46 -14.33 7.71
N GLU A 53 -10.25 -13.98 8.15
CA GLU A 53 -9.58 -12.76 7.72
C GLU A 53 -9.20 -12.83 6.24
N VAL A 54 -8.72 -13.98 5.77
CA VAL A 54 -8.43 -14.21 4.34
C VAL A 54 -9.72 -14.10 3.52
N VAL A 55 -10.82 -14.70 3.97
CA VAL A 55 -12.14 -14.58 3.34
C VAL A 55 -12.57 -13.11 3.21
N ARG A 56 -12.47 -12.35 4.32
CA ARG A 56 -12.84 -10.92 4.34
C ARG A 56 -11.94 -10.11 3.41
N ALA A 57 -10.64 -10.38 3.40
CA ALA A 57 -9.68 -9.69 2.55
C ALA A 57 -9.97 -9.93 1.06
N VAL A 58 -10.23 -11.17 0.65
CA VAL A 58 -10.60 -11.51 -0.73
C VAL A 58 -11.88 -10.79 -1.14
N MET A 59 -12.88 -10.75 -0.27
CA MET A 59 -14.14 -10.05 -0.53
C MET A 59 -13.98 -8.53 -0.63
N ALA A 60 -13.06 -7.95 0.13
CA ALA A 60 -12.76 -6.52 0.12
C ALA A 60 -11.98 -6.05 -1.12
N LEU A 61 -11.46 -6.96 -1.96
CA LEU A 61 -10.73 -6.60 -3.19
C LEU A 61 -11.62 -5.78 -4.13
N GLN A 62 -11.07 -4.68 -4.64
CA GLN A 62 -11.78 -3.81 -5.58
C GLN A 62 -11.62 -4.32 -7.02
N ILE A 63 -12.74 -4.48 -7.71
CA ILE A 63 -12.88 -4.96 -9.09
C ILE A 63 -12.36 -3.93 -10.12
N ILE A 64 -12.29 -2.66 -9.73
CA ILE A 64 -11.90 -1.56 -10.63
C ILE A 64 -10.36 -1.36 -10.69
N LYS A 65 -9.58 -2.30 -10.13
CA LYS A 65 -8.11 -2.24 -10.18
C LYS A 65 -7.59 -3.13 -11.29
N ALA A 66 -6.58 -2.63 -12.00
CA ALA A 66 -5.86 -3.43 -12.99
C ALA A 66 -5.17 -4.63 -12.31
N PRO A 67 -5.13 -5.80 -12.97
CA PRO A 67 -4.41 -6.96 -12.45
C PRO A 67 -2.91 -6.68 -12.36
N GLY A 68 -2.23 -7.44 -11.51
CA GLY A 68 -0.78 -7.38 -11.37
C GLY A 68 -0.03 -8.00 -12.56
N VAL A 69 1.28 -8.19 -12.39
CA VAL A 69 2.13 -8.90 -13.37
C VAL A 69 1.70 -10.36 -13.58
N ASP A 70 1.01 -10.93 -12.60
CA ASP A 70 0.40 -12.26 -12.62
C ASP A 70 -0.85 -12.35 -13.50
N LEU A 71 -1.39 -11.21 -13.95
CA LEU A 71 -2.64 -11.10 -14.68
C LEU A 71 -3.87 -11.63 -13.93
N ILE A 72 -3.77 -11.80 -12.61
CA ILE A 72 -4.88 -12.27 -11.77
C ILE A 72 -5.70 -11.07 -11.30
N THR A 73 -6.99 -11.06 -11.63
CA THR A 73 -7.88 -9.97 -11.26
C THR A 73 -8.62 -10.26 -9.94
N ALA A 74 -9.22 -9.24 -9.33
CA ALA A 74 -10.02 -9.39 -8.12
C ALA A 74 -11.22 -10.34 -8.31
N GLU A 75 -11.79 -10.37 -9.50
CA GLU A 75 -12.91 -11.25 -9.87
C GLU A 75 -12.48 -12.71 -9.91
N MET A 76 -11.25 -13.01 -10.33
CA MET A 76 -10.72 -14.38 -10.34
C MET A 76 -10.62 -14.94 -8.91
N PHE A 77 -10.14 -14.14 -7.95
CA PHE A 77 -10.12 -14.52 -6.54
C PHE A 77 -11.53 -14.72 -5.95
N LYS A 78 -12.51 -13.95 -6.43
CA LYS A 78 -13.90 -14.04 -5.96
C LYS A 78 -14.72 -15.14 -6.65
N ALA A 79 -14.28 -15.63 -7.80
CA ALA A 79 -15.01 -16.62 -8.60
C ALA A 79 -15.13 -17.97 -7.87
N ASP A 80 -14.08 -18.38 -7.17
CA ASP A 80 -14.07 -19.56 -6.30
C ASP A 80 -13.36 -19.23 -4.98
N LEU A 81 -14.16 -18.73 -4.04
CA LEU A 81 -13.66 -18.29 -2.74
C LEU A 81 -13.08 -19.45 -1.92
N ALA A 82 -13.68 -20.64 -2.00
CA ALA A 82 -13.24 -21.79 -1.22
C ALA A 82 -11.84 -22.21 -1.65
N THR A 83 -11.65 -22.44 -2.96
CA THR A 83 -10.33 -22.80 -3.51
C THR A 83 -9.31 -21.70 -3.27
N THR A 84 -9.71 -20.43 -3.41
CA THR A 84 -8.82 -19.29 -3.16
C THR A 84 -8.33 -19.26 -1.72
N VAL A 85 -9.22 -19.39 -0.75
CA VAL A 85 -8.88 -19.35 0.68
C VAL A 85 -8.05 -20.56 1.08
N ASP A 86 -8.42 -21.76 0.62
CA ASP A 86 -7.66 -22.99 0.87
C ASP A 86 -6.24 -22.92 0.31
N THR A 87 -6.05 -22.23 -0.82
CA THR A 87 -4.73 -22.05 -1.44
C THR A 87 -3.92 -20.94 -0.77
N LEU A 88 -4.54 -19.81 -0.42
CA LEU A 88 -3.84 -18.63 0.13
C LEU A 88 -3.46 -18.80 1.60
N THR A 89 -4.31 -19.38 2.42
CA THR A 89 -4.07 -19.54 3.87
C THR A 89 -2.70 -20.17 4.18
N PRO A 90 -2.32 -21.34 3.61
CA PRO A 90 -1.01 -21.95 3.88
C PRO A 90 0.18 -21.24 3.23
N LEU A 91 -0.06 -20.33 2.27
CA LEU A 91 0.99 -19.52 1.66
C LEU A 91 1.33 -18.31 2.54
N ILE A 92 0.30 -17.69 3.14
CA ILE A 92 0.45 -16.52 3.99
C ILE A 92 1.03 -16.88 5.36
N ASP A 93 0.69 -18.06 5.89
CA ASP A 93 1.22 -18.59 7.16
C ASP A 93 2.74 -18.89 7.12
N LYS A 94 3.36 -18.94 5.93
CA LYS A 94 4.79 -19.26 5.73
C LYS A 94 5.70 -18.06 5.54
N ILE A 95 5.16 -16.84 5.63
CA ILE A 95 5.88 -15.58 5.41
C ILE A 95 6.45 -15.08 6.74
#